data_AF-A0A3Q8S5U7-F1
#
_entry.id   AF-A0A3Q8S5U7-F1
#
_cell.length_a   1.000
_cell.length_b   1.000
_cell.length_c   1.000
_cell.angle_alpha   90.00
_cell.angle_beta   90.00
_cell.angle_gamma   90.00
#
_symmetry.space_group_name_H-M   'P 1'
#
loop_
_entity.id
_entity.type
_entity.pdbx_description
1 polymer ?
#
loop_
_entity_poly.entity_id
_entity_poly.type
_entity_poly.pdbx_seq_one_letter_code
_entity_poly.pdbx_strand_id
1 'polypeptide(L)'
;MKKILVLLVSLTLLLSAQTAALAHPGRTDARGGHNCSEKSKQKGLCSGYHYHNSGTTQSSSKSKSTTTKSSTSTKSSSSTKTNTNHKKTAPKKAYITVDITLIINGHVVPLDQKAVVVNGTILIPLKNMFDALGATIEWDQATKKITASKDDTTVELTVDSTAARKQGKQLTLQARPIVINGYTMVPARFAAESFDAAVDWDSQSSTITTTTP
;
A
#
# COMPACT_ATOMS: atom_id res chain seq x y z
N MET A 1 60.47 13.32 -31.81
CA MET A 1 60.53 13.16 -30.33
C MET A 1 59.44 13.94 -29.59
N LYS A 2 58.19 13.94 -30.09
CA LYS A 2 57.05 14.67 -29.48
C LYS A 2 55.82 13.78 -29.30
N LYS A 3 55.98 12.46 -29.45
CA LYS A 3 54.92 11.45 -29.34
C LYS A 3 55.02 10.60 -28.05
N ILE A 4 55.94 10.94 -27.15
CA ILE A 4 56.22 10.18 -25.91
C ILE A 4 55.68 10.91 -24.66
N LEU A 5 55.32 12.20 -24.75
CA LEU A 5 54.85 12.98 -23.60
C LEU A 5 53.32 12.92 -23.38
N VAL A 6 52.54 12.43 -24.34
CA VAL A 6 51.08 12.34 -24.19
C VAL A 6 50.63 11.00 -23.58
N LEU A 7 51.53 10.00 -23.52
CA LEU A 7 51.27 8.70 -22.89
C LEU A 7 51.44 8.69 -21.36
N LEU A 8 51.91 9.78 -20.74
CA LEU A 8 52.03 9.92 -19.28
C LEU A 8 50.91 10.74 -18.63
N VAL A 9 49.93 11.21 -19.41
CA VAL A 9 48.68 11.85 -18.91
C VAL A 9 47.47 10.90 -19.08
N SER A 10 47.72 9.64 -19.48
CA SER A 10 46.68 8.60 -19.58
C SER A 10 46.79 7.51 -18.51
N LEU A 11 47.71 7.63 -17.53
CA LEU A 11 48.00 6.56 -16.55
C LEU A 11 47.69 6.92 -15.09
N THR A 12 47.20 8.12 -14.79
CA THR A 12 46.90 8.56 -13.41
C THR A 12 45.47 9.07 -13.23
N LEU A 13 44.51 8.52 -13.96
CA LEU A 13 43.08 8.72 -13.67
C LEU A 13 42.26 7.43 -13.82
N LEU A 14 42.82 6.30 -13.36
CA LEU A 14 42.09 5.05 -13.14
C LEU A 14 42.27 4.54 -11.70
N LEU A 15 42.41 5.46 -10.74
CA LEU A 15 42.49 5.11 -9.33
C LEU A 15 41.09 5.09 -8.69
N SER A 16 40.51 3.89 -8.76
CA SER A 16 39.69 3.28 -7.70
C SER A 16 38.66 4.16 -6.98
N ALA A 17 37.45 4.18 -7.51
CA ALA A 17 36.26 4.17 -6.67
C ALA A 17 35.54 2.83 -6.85
N GLN A 18 36.11 1.77 -6.30
CA GLN A 18 35.31 0.60 -5.94
C GLN A 18 34.39 1.06 -4.81
N THR A 19 33.19 1.51 -5.16
CA THR A 19 32.13 1.63 -4.17
C THR A 19 31.85 0.21 -3.72
N ALA A 20 32.26 -0.10 -2.49
CA ALA A 20 31.81 -1.29 -1.81
C ALA A 20 30.28 -1.29 -1.89
N ALA A 21 29.73 -2.25 -2.64
CA ALA A 21 28.33 -2.63 -2.51
C ALA A 21 28.20 -3.13 -1.08
N LEU A 22 27.80 -2.22 -0.18
CA LEU A 22 27.41 -2.55 1.18
C LEU A 22 26.20 -3.46 1.06
N ALA A 23 26.44 -4.76 1.08
CA ALA A 23 25.44 -5.74 1.45
C ALA A 23 24.96 -5.31 2.85
N HIS A 24 23.80 -4.66 2.88
CA HIS A 24 23.21 -4.09 4.08
C HIS A 24 22.93 -5.23 5.07
N PRO A 25 23.49 -5.22 6.29
CA PRO A 25 23.22 -6.25 7.28
C PRO A 25 21.87 -5.96 7.93
N GLY A 26 20.79 -6.18 7.19
CA GLY A 26 19.45 -6.21 7.74
C GLY A 26 19.05 -7.66 7.89
N ARG A 27 19.14 -8.24 9.11
CA ARG A 27 18.39 -9.46 9.40
C ARG A 27 16.93 -9.14 9.13
N THR A 28 16.38 -9.69 8.05
CA THR A 28 14.94 -9.74 7.86
C THR A 28 14.34 -10.62 8.94
N ASP A 29 13.13 -10.29 9.36
CA ASP A 29 12.37 -11.19 10.21
C ASP A 29 11.97 -12.46 9.45
N ALA A 30 11.34 -13.40 10.16
CA ALA A 30 10.89 -14.68 9.59
C ALA A 30 9.91 -14.52 8.41
N ARG A 31 9.39 -13.31 8.16
CA ARG A 31 8.54 -13.03 7.01
C ARG A 31 9.34 -12.37 5.88
N GLY A 32 10.44 -11.67 6.13
CA GLY A 32 11.18 -10.97 5.08
C GLY A 32 11.11 -9.45 5.19
N GLY A 33 10.55 -8.94 6.29
CA GLY A 33 10.49 -7.52 6.59
C GLY A 33 11.61 -7.05 7.49
N HIS A 34 11.95 -5.76 7.41
CA HIS A 34 12.93 -5.15 8.29
C HIS A 34 12.65 -3.66 8.54
N ASN A 35 13.13 -3.18 9.69
CA ASN A 35 13.16 -1.75 10.00
C ASN A 35 14.38 -1.10 9.35
N CYS A 36 14.15 0.01 8.65
CA CYS A 36 15.20 0.84 8.10
C CYS A 36 16.08 1.41 9.23
N SER A 37 17.40 1.31 9.10
CA SER A 37 18.34 1.86 10.09
C SER A 37 18.32 3.40 10.10
N GLU A 38 18.69 4.04 11.22
CA GLU A 38 18.78 5.51 11.29
C GLU A 38 19.70 6.08 10.20
N LYS A 39 20.81 5.40 9.90
CA LYS A 39 21.75 5.79 8.84
C LYS A 39 21.12 5.70 7.44
N SER A 40 20.29 4.69 7.19
CA SER A 40 19.59 4.53 5.91
C SER A 40 18.46 5.54 5.72
N LYS A 41 17.78 5.90 6.82
CA LYS A 41 16.78 6.99 6.85
C LYS A 41 17.42 8.33 6.53
N GLN A 42 18.57 8.64 7.13
CA GLN A 42 19.31 9.89 6.90
C GLN A 42 19.79 10.05 5.46
N LYS A 43 20.11 8.94 4.78
CA LYS A 43 20.49 8.93 3.36
C LYS A 43 19.29 8.96 2.40
N GLY A 44 18.06 8.98 2.91
CA GLY A 44 16.85 8.95 2.09
C GLY A 44 16.63 7.65 1.31
N LEU A 45 17.37 6.58 1.64
CA LEU A 45 17.32 5.31 0.90
C LEU A 45 16.11 4.45 1.28
N CYS A 46 15.60 4.62 2.49
CA CYS A 46 14.37 3.98 2.95
C CYS A 46 13.70 4.80 4.07
N SER A 47 12.41 4.56 4.29
CA SER A 47 11.68 5.12 5.42
C SER A 47 10.90 4.02 6.15
N GLY A 48 11.08 3.95 7.47
CA GLY A 48 10.32 3.04 8.34
C GLY A 48 10.58 1.54 8.12
N TYR A 49 9.57 0.73 8.44
CA TYR A 49 9.56 -0.72 8.23
C TYR A 49 9.10 -1.04 6.80
N HIS A 50 9.80 -1.93 6.11
CA HIS A 50 9.45 -2.35 4.75
C HIS A 50 9.83 -3.81 4.48
N TYR A 51 9.27 -4.39 3.42
CA TYR A 51 9.32 -5.82 3.12
C TYR A 51 9.84 -6.06 1.70
N HIS A 52 10.71 -7.05 1.52
CA HIS A 52 11.24 -7.43 0.21
C HIS A 52 10.80 -8.85 -0.11
N ASN A 53 9.84 -9.01 -1.01
CA ASN A 53 9.43 -10.34 -1.49
C ASN A 53 10.28 -10.76 -2.69
N SER A 54 11.49 -11.28 -2.43
CA SER A 54 12.24 -12.05 -3.43
C SER A 54 11.98 -13.55 -3.20
N GLY A 55 10.98 -14.11 -3.89
CA GLY A 55 10.77 -15.58 -3.93
C GLY A 55 12.04 -16.28 -4.43
N THR A 56 12.48 -17.41 -3.89
CA THR A 56 11.89 -18.77 -3.85
C THR A 56 12.76 -19.57 -2.84
N THR A 57 12.30 -20.57 -2.07
CA THR A 57 11.79 -21.90 -2.46
C THR A 57 11.13 -22.61 -1.26
N GLN A 58 10.29 -23.59 -1.61
CA GLN A 58 9.59 -24.54 -0.73
C GLN A 58 10.49 -25.26 0.28
N SER A 59 9.96 -25.51 1.48
CA SER A 59 9.94 -26.86 2.04
C SER A 59 8.83 -27.02 3.06
N SER A 60 7.92 -27.93 2.72
CA SER A 60 6.98 -28.60 3.60
C SER A 60 7.72 -29.48 4.61
N SER A 61 7.29 -29.47 5.87
CA SER A 61 7.12 -30.71 6.67
C SER A 61 6.57 -30.46 8.07
N LYS A 62 5.37 -31.01 8.29
CA LYS A 62 5.01 -31.94 9.36
C LYS A 62 4.80 -31.41 10.79
N SER A 63 3.54 -31.54 11.20
CA SER A 63 2.99 -31.50 12.56
C SER A 63 3.81 -32.28 13.60
N LYS A 64 3.89 -31.75 14.83
CA LYS A 64 3.73 -32.57 16.05
C LYS A 64 3.29 -31.72 17.25
N SER A 65 2.14 -32.08 17.80
CA SER A 65 1.66 -31.72 19.12
C SER A 65 2.45 -32.45 20.20
N THR A 66 2.91 -31.73 21.22
CA THR A 66 2.97 -32.28 22.59
C THR A 66 2.90 -31.18 23.64
N THR A 67 2.00 -31.41 24.59
CA THR A 67 1.71 -30.74 25.85
C THR A 67 2.90 -30.74 26.82
N THR A 68 3.08 -29.67 27.60
CA THR A 68 3.46 -29.76 29.03
C THR A 68 3.10 -28.50 29.81
N LYS A 69 2.61 -28.75 31.04
CA LYS A 69 2.11 -27.83 32.07
C LYS A 69 3.22 -27.06 32.81
N SER A 70 2.73 -26.11 33.61
CA SER A 70 3.29 -25.57 34.87
C SER A 70 4.01 -24.23 34.75
N SER A 71 3.91 -23.27 35.68
CA SER A 71 3.03 -23.00 36.82
C SER A 71 3.56 -21.71 37.48
N THR A 72 2.69 -20.94 38.13
CA THR A 72 2.99 -20.14 39.34
C THR A 72 3.66 -18.75 39.17
N SER A 73 2.78 -17.75 39.32
CA SER A 73 2.89 -16.49 40.06
C SER A 73 4.23 -16.02 40.65
N THR A 74 4.54 -14.75 40.39
CA THR A 74 5.02 -13.81 41.42
C THR A 74 4.36 -12.44 41.25
N LYS A 75 3.99 -11.87 42.40
CA LYS A 75 3.26 -10.63 42.63
C LYS A 75 4.26 -9.59 43.14
N SER A 76 4.34 -8.40 42.53
CA SER A 76 4.68 -7.12 43.19
C SER A 76 4.57 -6.01 42.15
N SER A 77 3.57 -5.13 42.20
CA SER A 77 3.38 -4.01 43.15
C SER A 77 4.16 -2.75 42.76
N SER A 78 3.37 -1.67 42.63
CA SER A 78 3.70 -0.29 42.96
C SER A 78 4.38 0.60 41.90
N SER A 79 3.49 1.27 41.14
CA SER A 79 3.38 2.73 41.02
C SER A 79 4.64 3.62 41.13
N THR A 80 4.85 4.44 40.10
CA THR A 80 5.04 5.88 40.25
C THR A 80 4.41 6.61 39.06
N LYS A 81 3.52 7.55 39.38
CA LYS A 81 2.92 8.50 38.45
C LYS A 81 3.99 9.49 37.96
N THR A 82 4.04 9.74 36.66
CA THR A 82 4.43 11.07 36.17
C THR A 82 3.36 11.56 35.21
N ASN A 83 2.61 12.53 35.70
CA ASN A 83 1.72 13.41 34.95
C ASN A 83 2.56 14.16 33.90
N THR A 84 2.31 13.93 32.62
CA THR A 84 2.52 14.98 31.62
C THR A 84 1.27 15.07 30.76
N ASN A 85 0.59 16.21 30.92
CA ASN A 85 -0.49 16.67 30.08
C ASN A 85 0.06 16.92 28.66
N HIS A 86 0.20 15.86 27.87
CA HIS A 86 0.41 15.97 26.44
C HIS A 86 -0.97 16.00 25.80
N LYS A 87 -1.42 17.21 25.47
CA LYS A 87 -2.50 17.48 24.52
C LYS A 87 -2.31 16.55 23.32
N LYS A 88 -3.08 15.46 23.27
CA LYS A 88 -3.11 14.50 22.17
C LYS A 88 -3.70 15.23 20.96
N THR A 89 -2.85 15.94 20.23
CA THR A 89 -3.21 16.47 18.93
C THR A 89 -3.59 15.28 18.05
N ALA A 90 -4.81 15.34 17.50
CA ALA A 90 -5.30 14.32 16.58
C ALA A 90 -4.29 14.12 15.44
N PRO A 91 -4.07 12.87 14.97
CA PRO A 91 -3.14 12.60 13.89
C PRO A 91 -3.51 13.45 12.67
N LYS A 92 -2.53 14.12 12.08
CA LYS A 92 -2.70 14.88 10.83
C LYS A 92 -3.21 13.92 9.76
N LYS A 93 -4.41 14.19 9.22
CA LYS A 93 -4.99 13.43 8.10
C LYS A 93 -3.95 13.33 6.98
N ALA A 94 -3.61 12.11 6.57
CA ALA A 94 -2.66 11.83 5.50
C ALA A 94 -3.29 11.95 4.09
N TYR A 95 -4.42 12.65 3.98
CA TYR A 95 -5.21 12.79 2.78
C TYR A 95 -5.95 14.12 2.77
N ILE A 96 -6.27 14.59 1.57
CA ILE A 96 -7.07 15.80 1.35
C ILE A 96 -8.47 15.36 0.94
N THR A 97 -9.50 15.94 1.54
CA THR A 97 -10.89 15.70 1.12
C THR A 97 -11.22 16.61 -0.05
N VAL A 98 -11.86 16.07 -1.08
CA VAL A 98 -12.23 16.80 -2.30
C VAL A 98 -13.70 16.55 -2.64
N ASP A 99 -14.35 17.57 -3.18
CA ASP A 99 -15.67 17.47 -3.77
C ASP A 99 -15.53 17.13 -5.24
N ILE A 100 -16.23 16.07 -5.67
CA ILE A 100 -16.24 15.62 -7.05
C ILE A 100 -17.66 15.30 -7.48
N THR A 101 -17.90 15.32 -8.79
CA THR A 101 -19.08 14.72 -9.40
C THR A 101 -18.70 13.34 -9.93
N LEU A 102 -19.49 12.31 -9.58
CA LEU A 102 -19.35 10.97 -10.16
C LEU A 102 -20.51 10.73 -11.13
N ILE A 103 -20.19 10.43 -12.38
CA ILE A 103 -21.16 10.09 -13.42
C ILE A 103 -20.86 8.67 -13.89
N ILE A 104 -21.85 7.78 -13.81
CA ILE A 104 -21.74 6.39 -14.25
C ILE A 104 -22.87 6.14 -15.25
N ASN A 105 -22.52 5.72 -16.46
CA ASN A 105 -23.48 5.45 -17.56
C ASN A 105 -24.45 6.62 -17.80
N GLY A 106 -23.94 7.85 -17.72
CA GLY A 106 -24.73 9.08 -17.91
C GLY A 106 -25.53 9.54 -16.70
N HIS A 107 -25.53 8.79 -15.59
CA HIS A 107 -26.26 9.14 -14.37
C HIS A 107 -25.33 9.68 -13.28
N VAL A 108 -25.72 10.76 -12.62
CA VAL A 108 -25.00 11.28 -11.44
C VAL A 108 -25.22 10.33 -10.27
N VAL A 109 -24.12 9.86 -9.68
CA VAL A 109 -24.12 8.97 -8.53
C VAL A 109 -23.70 9.75 -7.28
N PRO A 110 -24.58 9.89 -6.27
CA PRO A 110 -24.21 10.55 -5.03
C PRO A 110 -23.14 9.74 -4.30
N LEU A 111 -22.23 10.45 -3.62
CA LEU A 111 -21.22 9.83 -2.77
C LEU A 111 -21.65 9.89 -1.31
N ASP A 112 -21.70 8.74 -0.65
CA ASP A 112 -22.04 8.64 0.78
C ASP A 112 -20.94 9.25 1.67
N GLN A 113 -19.75 9.38 1.10
CA GLN A 113 -18.57 9.94 1.73
C GLN A 113 -17.78 10.71 0.68
N LYS A 114 -17.31 11.91 1.04
CA LYS A 114 -16.51 12.74 0.13
C LYS A 114 -15.27 11.98 -0.35
N ALA A 115 -14.93 12.16 -1.61
CA ALA A 115 -13.71 11.62 -2.17
C ALA A 115 -12.48 12.19 -1.46
N VAL A 116 -11.36 11.47 -1.54
CA VAL A 116 -10.10 11.90 -0.94
C VAL A 116 -8.95 11.72 -1.90
N VAL A 117 -7.97 12.61 -1.84
CA VAL A 117 -6.72 12.50 -2.58
C VAL A 117 -5.64 11.96 -1.64
N VAL A 118 -5.05 10.84 -2.04
CA VAL A 118 -3.91 10.20 -1.37
C VAL A 118 -2.78 10.08 -2.38
N ASN A 119 -1.66 10.77 -2.16
CA ASN A 119 -0.49 10.75 -3.04
C ASN A 119 -0.84 11.00 -4.53
N GLY A 120 -1.71 11.99 -4.79
CA GLY A 120 -2.15 12.32 -6.16
C GLY A 120 -3.16 11.35 -6.78
N THR A 121 -3.61 10.33 -6.05
CA THR A 121 -4.67 9.41 -6.49
C THR A 121 -5.99 9.79 -5.84
N ILE A 122 -7.06 9.92 -6.63
CA ILE A 122 -8.42 10.12 -6.12
C ILE A 122 -8.97 8.76 -5.68
N LEU A 123 -9.36 8.68 -4.41
CA LEU A 123 -10.06 7.55 -3.82
C LEU A 123 -11.52 7.95 -3.56
N ILE A 124 -12.42 7.05 -3.92
CA ILE A 124 -13.87 7.21 -3.76
C ILE A 124 -14.42 6.05 -2.92
N PRO A 125 -15.61 6.19 -2.32
CA PRO A 125 -16.23 5.09 -1.61
C PRO A 125 -16.50 3.93 -2.58
N LEU A 126 -15.97 2.76 -2.23
CA LEU A 126 -16.03 1.56 -3.07
C LEU A 126 -17.48 1.18 -3.40
N LYS A 127 -18.36 1.25 -2.40
CA LYS A 127 -19.76 0.87 -2.53
C LYS A 127 -20.49 1.71 -3.59
N ASN A 128 -20.33 3.04 -3.59
CA ASN A 128 -21.00 3.92 -4.54
C ASN A 128 -20.62 3.60 -6.00
N MET A 129 -19.34 3.29 -6.26
CA MET A 129 -18.88 2.92 -7.61
C MET A 129 -19.36 1.52 -7.99
N PHE A 130 -19.18 0.52 -7.13
CA PHE A 130 -19.47 -0.88 -7.47
C PHE A 130 -20.97 -1.16 -7.56
N ASP A 131 -21.80 -0.60 -6.67
CA ASP A 131 -23.25 -0.74 -6.76
C ASP A 131 -23.78 -0.11 -8.06
N ALA A 132 -23.30 1.08 -8.42
CA ALA A 132 -23.71 1.76 -9.64
C ALA A 132 -23.25 1.05 -10.93
N LEU A 133 -22.13 0.30 -10.87
CA LEU A 133 -21.69 -0.57 -11.95
C LEU A 133 -22.43 -1.92 -11.99
N GLY A 134 -23.28 -2.20 -10.99
CA GLY A 134 -24.07 -3.44 -10.88
C GLY A 134 -23.31 -4.61 -10.25
N ALA A 135 -22.21 -4.36 -9.53
CA ALA A 135 -21.44 -5.38 -8.86
C ALA A 135 -21.98 -5.66 -7.44
N THR A 136 -21.95 -6.93 -7.05
CA THR A 136 -22.20 -7.37 -5.67
C THR A 136 -20.89 -7.34 -4.88
N ILE A 137 -20.94 -6.93 -3.61
CA ILE A 137 -19.77 -6.76 -2.75
C ILE A 137 -19.87 -7.68 -1.55
N GLU A 138 -18.84 -8.47 -1.31
CA GLU A 138 -18.63 -9.25 -0.10
C GLU A 138 -17.42 -8.71 0.67
N TRP A 139 -17.56 -8.56 1.99
CA TRP A 139 -16.51 -8.12 2.89
C TRP A 139 -16.19 -9.20 3.92
N ASP A 140 -14.93 -9.66 3.91
CA ASP A 140 -14.37 -10.50 4.96
C ASP A 140 -13.65 -9.61 5.98
N GLN A 141 -14.25 -9.46 7.16
CA GLN A 141 -13.72 -8.63 8.23
C GLN A 141 -12.41 -9.19 8.83
N ALA A 142 -12.24 -10.51 8.87
CA ALA A 142 -11.06 -11.12 9.49
C ALA A 142 -9.80 -10.87 8.65
N THR A 143 -9.93 -10.96 7.33
CA THR A 143 -8.83 -10.75 6.39
C THR A 143 -8.79 -9.36 5.79
N LYS A 144 -9.81 -8.52 6.06
CA LYS A 144 -10.03 -7.21 5.44
C LYS A 144 -10.07 -7.28 3.90
N LYS A 145 -10.57 -8.39 3.39
CA LYS A 145 -10.66 -8.69 1.95
C LYS A 145 -12.04 -8.28 1.44
N ILE A 146 -12.05 -7.68 0.27
CA ILE A 146 -13.24 -7.32 -0.48
C ILE A 146 -13.24 -8.18 -1.72
N THR A 147 -14.34 -8.89 -1.95
CA THR A 147 -14.62 -9.58 -3.19
C THR A 147 -15.79 -8.86 -3.85
N ALA A 148 -15.60 -8.38 -5.07
CA ALA A 148 -16.65 -7.77 -5.87
C ALA A 148 -16.88 -8.60 -7.12
N SER A 149 -18.13 -8.90 -7.41
CA SER A 149 -18.51 -9.79 -8.52
C SER A 149 -19.62 -9.17 -9.35
N LYS A 150 -19.46 -9.23 -10.67
CA LYS A 150 -20.46 -8.85 -11.66
C LYS A 150 -20.34 -9.81 -12.83
N ASP A 151 -21.43 -10.49 -13.17
CA ASP A 151 -21.43 -11.54 -14.20
C ASP A 151 -20.29 -12.56 -13.94
N ASP A 152 -19.44 -12.81 -14.93
CA ASP A 152 -18.27 -13.70 -14.83
C ASP A 152 -16.98 -12.99 -14.36
N THR A 153 -17.08 -11.71 -13.96
CA THR A 153 -15.95 -10.91 -13.50
C THR A 153 -15.93 -10.86 -11.99
N THR A 154 -14.83 -11.34 -11.40
CA THR A 154 -14.56 -11.24 -9.96
C THR A 154 -13.29 -10.43 -9.72
N VAL A 155 -13.37 -9.50 -8.78
CA VAL A 155 -12.31 -8.58 -8.40
C VAL A 155 -12.08 -8.72 -6.89
N GLU A 156 -10.83 -8.92 -6.50
CA GLU A 156 -10.44 -9.07 -5.11
C GLU A 156 -9.44 -7.98 -4.73
N LEU A 157 -9.65 -7.35 -3.58
CA LEU A 157 -8.71 -6.39 -3.01
C LEU A 157 -8.67 -6.51 -1.49
N THR A 158 -7.61 -6.00 -0.87
CA THR A 158 -7.44 -6.04 0.57
C THR A 158 -7.13 -4.63 1.07
N VAL A 159 -7.81 -4.20 2.14
CA VAL A 159 -7.51 -2.90 2.75
C VAL A 159 -6.05 -2.86 3.20
N ASP A 160 -5.42 -1.70 3.03
CA ASP A 160 -4.01 -1.43 3.28
C ASP A 160 -3.01 -2.18 2.37
N SER A 161 -3.48 -2.90 1.35
CA SER A 161 -2.64 -3.56 0.34
C SER A 161 -2.80 -2.90 -1.03
N THR A 162 -1.70 -2.73 -1.76
CA THR A 162 -1.76 -2.34 -3.19
C THR A 162 -1.94 -3.54 -4.12
N ALA A 163 -1.86 -4.77 -3.62
CA ALA A 163 -2.13 -5.95 -4.42
C ALA A 163 -3.64 -6.21 -4.51
N ALA A 164 -4.10 -6.42 -5.74
CA ALA A 164 -5.47 -6.80 -6.06
C ALA A 164 -5.46 -7.89 -7.13
N ARG A 165 -6.62 -8.48 -7.42
CA ARG A 165 -6.82 -9.47 -8.49
C ARG A 165 -8.07 -9.15 -9.29
N LYS A 166 -8.02 -9.38 -10.59
CA LYS A 166 -9.20 -9.42 -11.49
C LYS A 166 -9.17 -10.76 -12.21
N GLN A 167 -10.22 -11.55 -12.07
CA GLN A 167 -10.32 -12.91 -12.63
C GLN A 167 -9.08 -13.76 -12.29
N GLY A 168 -8.64 -13.72 -11.03
CA GLY A 168 -7.45 -14.43 -10.55
C GLY A 168 -6.09 -13.85 -10.96
N LYS A 169 -6.04 -12.95 -11.96
CA LYS A 169 -4.82 -12.27 -12.38
C LYS A 169 -4.47 -11.13 -11.42
N GLN A 170 -3.24 -11.15 -10.92
CA GLN A 170 -2.75 -10.11 -10.00
C GLN A 170 -2.52 -8.78 -10.73
N LEU A 171 -2.88 -7.69 -10.05
CA LEU A 171 -2.68 -6.31 -10.48
C LEU A 171 -2.25 -5.44 -9.29
N THR A 172 -1.64 -4.29 -9.59
CA THR A 172 -1.15 -3.34 -8.57
C THR A 172 -1.94 -2.05 -8.64
N LEU A 173 -2.49 -1.64 -7.50
CA LEU A 173 -3.23 -0.40 -7.32
C LEU A 173 -2.29 0.80 -7.20
N GLN A 174 -2.69 1.94 -7.77
CA GLN A 174 -1.95 3.20 -7.67
C GLN A 174 -1.87 3.73 -6.23
N ALA A 175 -2.92 3.46 -5.44
CA ALA A 175 -2.94 3.69 -4.00
C ALA A 175 -3.65 2.52 -3.31
N ARG A 176 -3.21 2.18 -2.10
CA ARG A 176 -3.87 1.13 -1.30
C ARG A 176 -5.28 1.58 -0.90
N PRO A 177 -6.27 0.68 -0.85
CA PRO A 177 -7.57 0.97 -0.27
C PRO A 177 -7.41 1.29 1.22
N ILE A 178 -8.15 2.28 1.71
CA ILE A 178 -8.11 2.71 3.12
C ILE A 178 -9.53 2.87 3.65
N VAL A 179 -9.72 2.71 4.96
CA VAL A 179 -11.02 2.94 5.59
C VAL A 179 -11.06 4.34 6.20
N ILE A 180 -12.06 5.14 5.82
CA ILE A 180 -12.30 6.48 6.36
C ILE A 180 -13.75 6.60 6.80
N ASN A 181 -13.98 6.89 8.08
CA ASN A 181 -15.30 7.00 8.70
C ASN A 181 -16.19 5.76 8.43
N GLY A 182 -15.60 4.56 8.38
CA GLY A 182 -16.33 3.32 8.08
C GLY A 182 -16.51 3.01 6.59
N TYR A 183 -16.13 3.91 5.69
CA TYR A 183 -16.18 3.68 4.25
C TYR A 183 -14.83 3.19 3.73
N THR A 184 -14.83 2.10 2.97
CA THR A 184 -13.68 1.67 2.19
C THR A 184 -13.52 2.60 1.00
N MET A 185 -12.39 3.32 0.95
CA MET A 185 -12.01 4.23 -0.10
C MET A 185 -11.03 3.51 -1.04
N VAL A 186 -11.31 3.50 -2.34
CA VAL A 186 -10.56 2.77 -3.37
C VAL A 186 -10.19 3.71 -4.52
N PRO A 187 -9.04 3.52 -5.21
CA PRO A 187 -8.70 4.34 -6.37
C PRO A 187 -9.83 4.31 -7.42
N ALA A 188 -10.33 5.48 -7.80
CA ALA A 188 -11.50 5.58 -8.66
C ALA A 188 -11.30 4.91 -10.02
N ARG A 189 -10.13 5.12 -10.64
CA ARG A 189 -9.75 4.48 -11.91
C ARG A 189 -9.80 2.95 -11.83
N PHE A 190 -9.17 2.39 -10.79
CA PHE A 190 -9.20 0.94 -10.60
C PHE A 190 -10.63 0.42 -10.44
N ALA A 191 -11.46 1.12 -9.67
CA ALA A 191 -12.82 0.68 -9.43
C ALA A 191 -13.67 0.69 -10.71
N ALA A 192 -13.48 1.66 -11.60
CA ALA A 192 -14.11 1.68 -12.92
C ALA A 192 -13.61 0.54 -13.84
N GLU A 193 -12.29 0.44 -14.03
CA GLU A 193 -11.66 -0.51 -14.94
C GLU A 193 -11.80 -1.98 -14.49
N SER A 194 -12.09 -2.20 -13.20
CA SER A 194 -12.37 -3.51 -12.61
C SER A 194 -13.48 -4.26 -13.35
N PHE A 195 -14.45 -3.54 -13.91
CA PHE A 195 -15.56 -4.09 -14.69
C PHE A 195 -15.58 -3.56 -16.13
N ASP A 196 -14.38 -3.31 -16.67
CA ASP A 196 -14.13 -2.93 -18.07
C ASP A 196 -14.77 -1.61 -18.50
N ALA A 197 -15.18 -0.78 -17.53
CA ALA A 197 -15.70 0.54 -17.81
C ALA A 197 -14.56 1.50 -18.20
N ALA A 198 -14.80 2.31 -19.22
CA ALA A 198 -13.94 3.44 -19.57
C ALA A 198 -14.06 4.52 -18.49
N VAL A 199 -12.96 5.20 -18.17
CA VAL A 199 -12.94 6.27 -17.18
C VAL A 199 -12.29 7.53 -17.73
N ASP A 200 -12.97 8.65 -17.55
CA ASP A 200 -12.50 9.98 -17.88
C ASP A 200 -12.51 10.88 -16.64
N TRP A 201 -11.52 11.76 -16.55
CA TRP A 201 -11.39 12.73 -15.47
C TRP A 201 -11.28 14.13 -16.05
N ASP A 202 -12.29 14.95 -15.76
CA ASP A 202 -12.26 16.39 -16.03
C ASP A 202 -11.81 17.12 -14.76
N SER A 203 -10.59 17.68 -14.83
CA SER A 203 -9.99 18.42 -13.73
C SER A 203 -10.62 19.80 -13.50
N GLN A 204 -11.25 20.40 -14.51
CA GLN A 204 -11.86 21.73 -14.40
C GLN A 204 -13.17 21.64 -13.62
N SER A 205 -14.01 20.65 -13.96
CA SER A 205 -15.28 20.42 -13.27
C SER A 205 -15.17 19.46 -12.08
N SER A 206 -14.00 18.88 -11.85
CA SER A 206 -13.78 17.82 -10.85
C SER A 206 -14.76 16.65 -11.03
N THR A 207 -14.91 16.18 -12.27
CA THR A 207 -15.88 15.15 -12.64
C THR A 207 -15.18 13.87 -13.07
N ILE A 208 -15.55 12.76 -12.45
CA ILE A 208 -15.22 11.41 -12.91
C ILE A 208 -16.40 10.91 -13.73
N THR A 209 -16.18 10.62 -15.01
CA THR A 209 -17.17 9.98 -15.87
C THR A 209 -16.73 8.55 -16.14
N THR A 210 -17.63 7.60 -15.99
CA THR A 210 -17.38 6.19 -16.25
C THR A 210 -18.51 5.59 -17.10
N THR A 211 -18.14 4.84 -18.13
CA THR A 211 -19.08 4.24 -19.07
C THR A 211 -18.74 2.78 -19.28
N THR A 212 -19.68 1.88 -19.02
CA THR A 212 -19.54 0.46 -19.34
C THR A 212 -19.65 0.23 -20.86
N PRO A 213 -18.96 -0.77 -21.42
CA PRO A 213 -19.05 -1.11 -22.84
C PRO A 213 -20.45 -1.58 -23.25
#